data_AF-A0A9E5URC5-F1
#
_entry.id   AF-A0A9E5URC5-F1
#
_cell.length_a   1.000
_cell.length_b   1.000
_cell.length_c   1.000
_cell.angle_alpha   90.00
_cell.angle_beta   90.00
_cell.angle_gamma   90.00
#
_symmetry.space_group_name_H-M   'P 1'
#
loop_
_entity.id
_entity.type
_entity.pdbx_description
1 polymer ?
#
loop_
_entity_poly.entity_id
_entity_poly.type
_entity_poly.pdbx_seq_one_letter_code
_entity_poly.pdbx_strand_id
1 'polypeptide(L)'
;MFLTTTIEIEMEQVPVEVGGEKLLLSLLALDGFLASDPNAFLDTLHSAAQSLAKHFWSQPAAHHQRSACMVLDLSSDLAGRSARELDAALDSFFVQARPHAVQTQKFMYALFQRPVFQVFALGNMDYERFCQRWMTLNRDANRPHCATTRAQAMSFGRELLTIAHRP
;
A
#
# COMPACT_ATOMS: atom_id res chain seq x y z
N MET A 1 -16.06 15.06 -18.32
CA MET A 1 -15.05 15.67 -17.44
C MET A 1 -14.27 14.52 -16.84
N PHE A 2 -13.04 14.27 -17.30
CA PHE A 2 -12.21 13.19 -16.76
C PHE A 2 -11.61 13.70 -15.45
N LEU A 3 -12.06 13.17 -14.30
CA LEU A 3 -11.38 13.40 -13.03
C LEU A 3 -10.04 12.65 -13.12
N THR A 4 -8.96 13.37 -13.39
CA THR A 4 -7.62 12.85 -13.15
C THR A 4 -7.49 12.62 -11.65
N THR A 5 -7.57 11.36 -11.23
CA THR A 5 -7.27 10.96 -9.87
C THR A 5 -5.79 11.21 -9.60
N THR A 6 -5.48 12.31 -8.93
CA THR A 6 -4.13 12.57 -8.44
C THR A 6 -3.93 11.78 -7.16
N ILE A 7 -3.08 10.75 -7.18
CA ILE A 7 -2.60 10.11 -5.96
C ILE A 7 -1.41 10.93 -5.47
N GLU A 8 -1.56 11.55 -4.30
CA GLU A 8 -0.44 12.13 -3.58
C GLU A 8 0.39 11.00 -2.97
N ILE A 9 1.67 10.95 -3.32
CA ILE A 9 2.62 9.99 -2.75
C ILE A 9 3.42 10.73 -1.69
N GLU A 10 3.10 10.46 -0.42
CA GLU A 10 3.94 10.89 0.69
C GLU A 10 4.99 9.81 0.96
N MET A 11 6.26 10.18 0.93
CA MET A 11 7.37 9.26 1.17
C MET A 11 8.16 9.71 2.39
N GLU A 12 8.22 8.84 3.39
CA GLU A 12 9.06 9.03 4.58
C GLU A 12 10.15 7.95 4.61
N GLN A 13 11.39 8.37 4.84
CA GLN A 13 12.51 7.47 5.05
C GLN A 13 12.77 7.27 6.54
N VAL A 14 12.67 6.03 7.00
CA VAL A 14 12.96 5.65 8.39
C VAL A 14 14.37 5.06 8.46
N PRO A 15 15.32 5.73 9.12
CA PRO A 15 16.66 5.18 9.31
C PRO A 15 16.64 4.09 10.39
N VAL A 16 17.31 2.98 10.12
CA VAL A 16 17.48 1.86 11.06
C VAL A 16 18.90 1.32 10.97
N GLU A 17 19.42 0.81 12.09
CA GLU A 17 20.74 0.17 12.15
C GLU A 17 20.58 -1.32 12.41
N VAL A 18 21.14 -2.16 11.53
CA VAL A 18 21.03 -3.63 11.60
C VAL A 18 22.40 -4.23 11.42
N GLY A 19 22.92 -4.91 12.45
CA GLY A 19 24.27 -5.50 12.39
C GLY A 19 25.39 -4.49 12.11
N GLY A 20 25.20 -3.21 12.48
CA GLY A 20 26.15 -2.12 12.22
C GLY A 20 26.00 -1.44 10.84
N GLU A 21 25.09 -1.90 9.98
CA GLU A 21 24.75 -1.22 8.72
C GLU A 21 23.57 -0.27 8.90
N LYS A 22 23.69 0.96 8.36
CA LYS A 22 22.57 1.92 8.30
C LYS A 22 21.71 1.64 7.07
N LEU A 23 20.45 1.30 7.30
CA LEU A 23 19.43 1.03 6.29
C LEU A 23 18.41 2.17 6.25
N LEU A 24 17.83 2.39 5.07
CA LEU A 24 16.71 3.30 4.87
C LEU A 24 15.46 2.49 4.51
N LEU A 25 14.39 2.66 5.27
CA LEU A 25 13.11 2.02 4.99
C LEU A 25 12.12 3.06 4.47
N SER A 26 11.33 2.71 3.47
CA SER A 26 10.40 3.65 2.84
C SER A 26 8.97 3.39 3.31
N LEU A 27 8.35 4.39 3.92
CA LEU A 27 6.92 4.42 4.19
C LEU A 27 6.25 5.27 3.11
N LEU A 28 5.29 4.68 2.41
CA LEU A 28 4.66 5.25 1.22
C LEU A 28 3.17 5.39 1.47
N ALA A 29 2.67 6.61 1.62
CA ALA A 29 1.24 6.84 1.77
C ALA A 29 0.63 7.24 0.42
N LEU A 30 -0.50 6.61 0.08
CA LEU A 30 -1.25 6.83 -1.15
C LEU A 30 -2.70 7.11 -0.78
N ASP A 31 -3.22 8.28 -1.16
CA ASP A 31 -4.64 8.58 -1.07
C ASP A 31 -5.39 7.96 -2.25
N GLY A 32 -6.37 7.10 -1.96
CA GLY A 32 -7.09 6.34 -2.97
C GLY A 32 -8.58 6.66 -3.02
N PHE A 33 -9.15 6.61 -4.22
CA PHE A 33 -10.60 6.62 -4.44
C PHE A 33 -11.00 5.29 -5.09
N LEU A 34 -11.65 4.41 -4.34
CA LEU A 34 -12.08 3.09 -4.81
C LEU A 34 -13.32 3.15 -5.70
N ALA A 35 -14.21 4.11 -5.45
CA ALA A 35 -15.59 3.96 -5.88
C ALA A 35 -16.00 4.79 -7.12
N SER A 36 -15.16 5.70 -7.61
CA SER A 36 -15.44 6.44 -8.86
C SER A 36 -14.92 5.70 -10.10
N ASP A 37 -13.75 5.05 -10.01
CA ASP A 37 -13.18 4.23 -11.08
C ASP A 37 -12.11 3.26 -10.52
N PRO A 38 -12.47 2.00 -10.22
CA PRO A 38 -11.52 1.04 -9.67
C PRO A 38 -10.36 0.71 -10.63
N ASN A 39 -10.57 0.76 -11.95
CA ASN A 39 -9.50 0.57 -12.93
C ASN A 39 -8.51 1.72 -12.89
N ALA A 40 -8.99 2.96 -12.87
CA ALA A 40 -8.12 4.13 -12.75
C ALA A 40 -7.33 4.09 -11.43
N PHE A 41 -7.93 3.65 -10.32
CA PHE A 41 -7.21 3.48 -9.05
C PHE A 41 -6.10 2.43 -9.16
N LEU A 42 -6.36 1.28 -9.80
CA LEU A 42 -5.38 0.22 -9.99
C LEU A 42 -4.24 0.60 -10.92
N ASP A 43 -4.55 1.26 -12.03
CA ASP A 43 -3.56 1.79 -12.96
C ASP A 43 -2.71 2.86 -12.30
N THR A 44 -3.31 3.70 -11.45
CA THR A 44 -2.57 4.73 -10.73
C THR A 44 -1.71 4.14 -9.61
N LEU A 45 -2.20 3.14 -8.87
CA LEU A 45 -1.41 2.39 -7.88
C LEU A 45 -0.22 1.68 -8.54
N HIS A 46 -0.45 1.03 -9.69
CA HIS A 46 0.60 0.39 -10.46
C HIS A 46 1.62 1.42 -10.96
N SER A 47 1.16 2.54 -11.52
CA SER A 47 2.01 3.62 -12.01
C SER A 47 2.81 4.30 -10.90
N ALA A 48 2.22 4.46 -9.72
CA ALA A 48 2.87 4.97 -8.52
C ALA A 48 3.98 4.01 -8.07
N ALA A 49 3.68 2.71 -7.96
CA ALA A 49 4.69 1.69 -7.63
C ALA A 49 5.84 1.66 -8.65
N GLN A 50 5.54 1.76 -9.95
CA GLN A 50 6.54 1.85 -11.02
C GLN A 50 7.41 3.11 -10.90
N SER A 51 6.80 4.27 -10.66
CA SER A 51 7.51 5.54 -10.51
C SER A 51 8.43 5.53 -9.29
N LEU A 52 7.94 4.99 -8.17
CA LEU A 52 8.72 4.81 -6.95
C LEU A 52 9.92 3.89 -7.16
N ALA A 53 9.74 2.78 -7.86
CA ALA A 53 10.85 1.90 -8.18
C ALA A 53 11.93 2.57 -9.01
N LYS A 54 11.54 3.31 -10.05
CA LYS A 54 12.48 4.08 -10.87
C LYS A 54 13.24 5.10 -10.03
N HIS A 55 12.53 5.80 -9.14
CA HIS A 55 13.14 6.74 -8.21
C HIS A 55 14.19 6.07 -7.33
N PHE A 56 13.84 4.97 -6.67
CA PHE A 56 14.76 4.26 -5.79
C PHE A 56 15.95 3.64 -6.52
N TRP A 57 15.75 3.04 -7.70
CA TRP A 57 16.85 2.51 -8.52
C TRP A 57 17.86 3.58 -8.91
N SER A 58 17.42 4.83 -9.06
CA SER A 58 18.28 5.95 -9.42
C SER A 58 19.06 6.54 -8.24
N GLN A 59 18.74 6.17 -6.99
CA GLN A 59 19.44 6.68 -5.81
C GLN A 59 20.76 5.93 -5.57
N PRO A 60 21.86 6.65 -5.26
CA PRO A 60 23.14 6.02 -4.93
C PRO A 60 23.06 5.02 -3.76
N ALA A 61 22.13 5.24 -2.82
CA ALA A 61 21.89 4.40 -1.64
C ALA A 61 20.83 3.29 -1.87
N ALA A 62 20.45 2.99 -3.12
CA ALA A 62 19.48 1.93 -3.42
C ALA A 62 19.82 0.58 -2.76
N HIS A 63 21.11 0.26 -2.66
CA HIS A 63 21.61 -0.95 -2.00
C HIS A 63 21.37 -0.98 -0.47
N HIS A 64 21.15 0.18 0.17
CA HIS A 64 20.79 0.31 1.58
C HIS A 64 19.27 0.32 1.81
N GLN A 65 18.46 0.40 0.75
CA GLN A 65 17.01 0.28 0.87
C GLN A 65 16.61 -1.18 0.85
N ARG A 66 16.21 -1.66 2.03
CA ARG A 66 15.97 -3.09 2.24
C ARG A 66 14.50 -3.45 2.31
N SER A 67 13.59 -2.55 2.67
CA SER A 67 12.15 -2.84 2.73
C SER A 67 11.31 -1.58 2.57
N ALA A 68 10.02 -1.80 2.28
CA ALA A 68 9.03 -0.74 2.27
C ALA A 68 7.71 -1.17 2.92
N CYS A 69 7.01 -0.19 3.45
CA CYS A 69 5.63 -0.33 3.88
C CYS A 69 4.77 0.62 3.06
N MET A 70 3.78 0.07 2.38
CA MET A 70 2.81 0.83 1.61
C MET A 70 1.56 1.04 2.47
N VAL A 71 1.23 2.30 2.72
CA VAL A 71 0.02 2.74 3.40
C VAL A 71 -0.96 3.22 2.33
N LEU A 72 -2.12 2.59 2.24
CA LEU A 72 -3.20 3.06 1.38
C LEU A 72 -4.28 3.66 2.25
N ASP A 73 -4.50 4.96 2.12
CA ASP A 73 -5.59 5.65 2.79
C ASP A 73 -6.84 5.62 1.92
N LEU A 74 -7.83 4.87 2.40
CA LEU A 74 -9.16 4.81 1.82
C LEU A 74 -10.17 5.52 2.71
N SER A 75 -9.79 5.93 3.93
CA SER A 75 -10.71 6.41 4.95
C SER A 75 -11.52 7.63 4.52
N SER A 76 -10.94 8.50 3.69
CA SER A 76 -11.58 9.67 3.11
C SER A 76 -12.64 9.30 2.07
N ASP A 77 -12.38 8.34 1.18
CA ASP A 77 -13.37 7.84 0.20
C ASP A 77 -14.51 7.07 0.87
N LEU A 78 -14.23 6.48 2.04
CA LEU A 78 -15.20 5.73 2.83
C LEU A 78 -16.11 6.64 3.68
N ALA A 79 -15.73 7.90 3.88
CA ALA A 79 -16.49 8.85 4.69
C ALA A 79 -17.83 9.21 4.02
N GLY A 80 -18.95 8.93 4.70
CA GLY A 80 -20.29 9.30 4.24
C GLY A 80 -20.95 8.31 3.26
N ARG A 81 -20.29 7.20 2.92
CA ARG A 81 -20.89 6.12 2.12
C ARG A 81 -21.60 5.09 2.99
N SER A 82 -22.69 4.53 2.48
CA SER A 82 -23.36 3.40 3.13
C SER A 82 -22.55 2.11 2.99
N ALA A 83 -22.69 1.17 3.93
CA ALA A 83 -22.01 -0.12 3.88
C ALA A 83 -22.25 -0.89 2.55
N ARG A 84 -23.43 -0.72 1.96
CA ARG A 84 -23.79 -1.37 0.69
C ARG A 84 -23.06 -0.77 -0.52
N GLU A 85 -22.86 0.54 -0.55
CA GLU A 85 -22.09 1.21 -1.61
C GLU A 85 -20.61 0.85 -1.52
N LEU A 86 -20.10 0.73 -0.29
CA LEU A 86 -18.75 0.28 -0.02
C LEU A 86 -18.51 -1.16 -0.47
N ASP A 87 -19.44 -2.06 -0.16
CA ASP A 87 -19.38 -3.44 -0.61
C ASP A 87 -19.35 -3.57 -2.13
N ALA A 88 -20.21 -2.82 -2.82
CA ALA A 88 -20.26 -2.83 -4.28
C ALA A 88 -18.96 -2.29 -4.90
N ALA A 89 -18.41 -1.22 -4.34
CA ALA A 89 -17.14 -0.65 -4.78
C ALA A 89 -15.96 -1.62 -4.55
N LEU A 90 -15.91 -2.26 -3.37
CA LEU A 90 -14.93 -3.28 -3.06
C LEU A 90 -15.05 -4.48 -4.00
N ASP A 91 -16.25 -5.02 -4.21
CA ASP A 91 -16.45 -6.15 -5.10
C ASP A 91 -16.03 -5.80 -6.54
N SER A 92 -16.33 -4.59 -7.01
CA SER A 92 -15.88 -4.09 -8.30
C SER A 92 -14.35 -3.99 -8.38
N PHE A 93 -13.72 -3.42 -7.36
CA PHE A 93 -12.27 -3.36 -7.21
C PHE A 93 -11.64 -4.75 -7.24
N PHE A 94 -12.14 -5.70 -6.43
CA PHE A 94 -11.60 -7.05 -6.33
C PHE A 94 -11.76 -7.86 -7.63
N VAL A 95 -12.81 -7.63 -8.41
CA VAL A 95 -12.97 -8.27 -9.74
C VAL A 95 -11.92 -7.74 -10.73
N GLN A 96 -11.61 -6.45 -10.68
CA GLN A 96 -10.74 -5.76 -11.65
C GLN A 96 -9.25 -5.83 -11.26
N ALA A 97 -8.94 -5.89 -9.97
CA ALA A 97 -7.59 -5.79 -9.42
C ALA A 97 -6.68 -6.98 -9.68
N ARG A 98 -7.21 -8.15 -10.07
CA ARG A 98 -6.45 -9.40 -10.03
C ARG A 98 -5.16 -9.40 -10.85
N PRO A 99 -5.14 -8.93 -12.12
CA PRO A 99 -3.91 -8.89 -12.90
C PRO A 99 -2.90 -7.85 -12.38
N HIS A 100 -3.37 -6.64 -12.06
CA HIS A 100 -2.54 -5.52 -11.65
C HIS A 100 -1.96 -5.69 -10.24
N ALA A 101 -2.70 -6.28 -9.31
CA ALA A 101 -2.26 -6.52 -7.94
C ALA A 101 -1.08 -7.50 -7.88
N VAL A 102 -1.16 -8.62 -8.62
CA VAL A 102 -0.07 -9.61 -8.68
C VAL A 102 1.17 -9.01 -9.34
N GLN A 103 1.00 -8.24 -10.42
CA GLN A 103 2.13 -7.60 -11.11
C GLN A 103 2.81 -6.55 -10.23
N THR A 104 2.02 -5.70 -9.57
CA THR A 104 2.52 -4.67 -8.65
C THR A 104 3.27 -5.29 -7.49
N GLN A 105 2.77 -6.37 -6.90
CA GLN A 105 3.44 -7.05 -5.80
C GLN A 105 4.74 -7.74 -6.24
N LYS A 106 4.76 -8.42 -7.39
CA LYS A 106 5.99 -8.99 -7.96
C LYS A 106 7.04 -7.92 -8.19
N PHE A 107 6.61 -6.77 -8.70
CA PHE A 107 7.49 -5.65 -8.99
C PHE A 107 8.05 -5.01 -7.70
N MET A 108 7.20 -4.77 -6.70
CA MET A 108 7.62 -4.27 -5.38
C MET A 108 8.56 -5.25 -4.67
N TYR A 109 8.30 -6.56 -4.75
CA TYR A 109 9.19 -7.58 -4.22
C TYR A 109 10.55 -7.57 -4.94
N ALA A 110 10.57 -7.47 -6.27
CA ALA A 110 11.81 -7.39 -7.04
C ALA A 110 12.62 -6.12 -6.72
N LEU A 111 11.96 -5.02 -6.35
CA LEU A 111 12.63 -3.79 -5.97
C LEU A 111 13.28 -3.88 -4.58
N PHE A 112 12.52 -4.30 -3.56
CA PHE A 112 12.99 -4.27 -2.18
C PHE A 112 13.71 -5.57 -1.75
N GLN A 113 13.58 -6.65 -2.52
CA GLN A 113 14.21 -7.96 -2.26
C GLN A 113 13.88 -8.54 -0.86
N ARG A 114 12.79 -8.08 -0.25
CA ARG A 114 12.36 -8.33 1.14
C ARG A 114 10.85 -8.09 1.28
N PRO A 115 10.24 -8.47 2.42
CA PRO A 115 8.80 -8.26 2.64
C PRO A 115 8.40 -6.80 2.45
N VAL A 116 7.44 -6.60 1.56
CA VAL A 116 6.72 -5.35 1.41
C VAL A 116 5.46 -5.47 2.25
N PHE A 117 5.34 -4.61 3.25
CA PHE A 117 4.16 -4.55 4.10
C PHE A 117 3.10 -3.69 3.42
N GLN A 118 1.84 -4.06 3.61
CA GLN A 118 0.70 -3.26 3.15
C GLN A 118 -0.20 -3.00 4.34
N VAL A 119 -0.46 -1.72 4.59
CA VAL A 119 -1.35 -1.24 5.64
C VAL A 119 -2.44 -0.41 4.98
N PHE A 120 -3.70 -0.68 5.31
CA PHE A 120 -4.84 0.05 4.78
C PHE A 120 -5.49 0.87 5.90
N ALA A 121 -5.71 2.15 5.68
CA ALA A 121 -6.62 2.94 6.52
C ALA A 121 -8.03 2.82 5.94
N LEU A 122 -8.89 2.09 6.65
CA LEU A 122 -10.20 1.66 6.14
C LEU A 122 -11.38 2.36 6.82
N GLY A 123 -11.15 3.39 7.65
CA GLY A 123 -12.23 4.03 8.39
C GLY A 123 -13.03 3.01 9.22
N ASN A 124 -14.35 3.02 9.03
CA ASN A 124 -15.31 2.15 9.71
C ASN A 124 -15.67 0.87 8.93
N MET A 125 -14.93 0.54 7.86
CA MET A 125 -15.16 -0.70 7.11
C MET A 125 -14.85 -1.93 7.97
N ASP A 126 -15.55 -3.04 7.70
CA ASP A 126 -15.27 -4.33 8.31
C ASP A 126 -13.90 -4.88 7.85
N TYR A 127 -12.95 -4.94 8.79
CA TYR A 127 -11.57 -5.34 8.53
C TYR A 127 -11.45 -6.82 8.16
N GLU A 128 -12.25 -7.68 8.79
CA GLU A 128 -12.17 -9.11 8.54
C GLU A 128 -12.67 -9.41 7.13
N ARG A 129 -13.77 -8.77 6.75
CA ARG A 129 -14.32 -8.87 5.40
C ARG A 129 -13.34 -8.36 4.34
N PHE A 130 -12.71 -7.20 4.56
CA PHE A 130 -11.70 -6.69 3.63
C PHE A 130 -10.51 -7.65 3.49
N CYS A 131 -9.97 -8.15 4.61
CA CYS A 131 -8.87 -9.11 4.61
C CYS A 131 -9.22 -10.39 3.84
N GLN A 132 -10.42 -10.95 4.05
CA GLN A 132 -10.85 -12.17 3.34
C GLN A 132 -10.88 -11.97 1.82
N ARG A 133 -11.39 -10.82 1.36
CA ARG A 133 -11.43 -10.49 -0.07
C ARG A 133 -10.04 -10.26 -0.64
N TRP A 134 -9.17 -9.58 0.10
CA TRP A 134 -7.77 -9.38 -0.28
C TRP A 134 -6.99 -10.69 -0.42
N MET A 135 -7.11 -11.59 0.55
CA MET A 135 -6.46 -12.90 0.49
C MET A 135 -7.00 -13.79 -0.62
N THR A 136 -8.22 -13.53 -1.11
CA THR A 136 -8.79 -14.24 -2.28
C THR A 136 -8.15 -13.79 -3.60
N LEU A 137 -7.76 -12.51 -3.70
CA LEU A 137 -7.04 -11.98 -4.86
C LEU A 137 -5.65 -12.60 -4.99
N ASN A 138 -4.91 -12.63 -3.88
CA ASN A 138 -3.56 -13.17 -3.82
C ASN A 138 -3.37 -14.01 -2.55
N ARG A 139 -3.51 -15.33 -2.71
CA ARG A 139 -3.36 -16.29 -1.60
C ARG A 139 -1.94 -16.35 -1.05
N ASP A 140 -0.96 -15.97 -1.86
CA ASP A 140 0.45 -15.97 -1.50
C ASP A 140 0.90 -14.60 -0.93
N ALA A 141 0.00 -13.61 -0.88
CA ALA A 141 0.28 -12.35 -0.22
C ALA A 141 0.23 -12.52 1.30
N ASN A 142 1.07 -11.74 2.00
CA ASN A 142 0.90 -11.55 3.42
C ASN A 142 -0.47 -10.93 3.69
N ARG A 143 -1.10 -11.33 4.80
CA ARG A 143 -2.34 -10.72 5.24
C ARG A 143 -2.13 -9.21 5.38
N PRO A 144 -2.99 -8.38 4.76
CA PRO A 144 -2.85 -6.94 4.86
C PRO A 144 -3.16 -6.52 6.30
N HIS A 145 -2.49 -5.46 6.74
CA HIS A 145 -2.81 -4.85 8.01
C HIS A 145 -3.82 -3.73 7.79
N CYS A 146 -4.70 -3.52 8.77
CA CYS A 146 -5.78 -2.53 8.67
C CYS A 146 -5.74 -1.61 9.89
N ALA A 147 -6.04 -0.33 9.68
CA ALA A 147 -6.21 0.68 10.72
C ALA A 147 -7.44 1.54 10.42
N THR A 148 -7.92 2.28 11.41
CA THR A 148 -9.11 3.14 11.26
C THR A 148 -8.77 4.42 10.52
N THR A 149 -7.59 4.99 10.79
CA THR A 149 -7.19 6.30 10.27
C THR A 149 -5.83 6.25 9.58
N ARG A 150 -5.55 7.22 8.69
CA ARG A 150 -4.23 7.40 8.07
C ARG A 150 -3.11 7.49 9.11
N ALA A 151 -3.30 8.29 10.15
CA ALA A 151 -2.29 8.49 11.20
C ALA A 151 -1.92 7.17 11.90
N GLN A 152 -2.93 6.34 12.22
CA GLN A 152 -2.69 5.02 12.79
C GLN A 152 -2.00 4.08 11.79
N ALA A 153 -2.42 4.09 10.52
CA ALA A 153 -1.80 3.28 9.49
C ALA A 153 -0.32 3.64 9.29
N MET A 154 0.01 4.93 9.27
CA MET A 154 1.38 5.43 9.19
C MET A 154 2.20 5.02 10.42
N SER A 155 1.67 5.21 11.63
CA SER A 155 2.34 4.79 12.87
C SER A 155 2.64 3.29 12.87
N PHE A 156 1.65 2.49 12.47
CA PHE A 156 1.79 1.04 12.41
C PHE A 156 2.78 0.59 11.34
N GLY A 157 2.79 1.25 10.18
CA GLY A 157 3.79 1.02 9.13
C GLY A 157 5.22 1.28 9.60
N ARG A 158 5.46 2.35 10.38
CA ARG A 158 6.77 2.62 11.00
C ARG A 158 7.17 1.52 11.97
N GLU A 159 6.25 1.05 12.81
CA GLU A 159 6.51 -0.02 13.77
C GLU A 159 6.84 -1.34 13.08
N LEU A 160 6.07 -1.74 12.06
CA LEU A 160 6.33 -2.96 11.28
C LEU A 160 7.71 -2.93 10.62
N LEU A 161 8.03 -1.82 9.97
CA LEU A 161 9.33 -1.59 9.34
C LEU A 161 10.47 -1.66 10.37
N THR A 162 10.27 -1.09 11.56
CA THR A 162 11.26 -1.16 12.62
C THR A 162 11.45 -2.60 13.11
N ILE A 163 10.36 -3.33 13.41
CA ILE A 163 10.39 -4.69 13.98
C ILE A 163 10.99 -5.69 13.01
N ALA A 164 10.60 -5.66 11.73
CA ALA A 164 11.10 -6.57 10.70
C ALA A 164 12.63 -6.44 10.48
N HIS A 165 13.22 -5.37 11.00
CA HIS A 165 14.63 -5.04 10.88
C HIS A 165 15.30 -4.87 12.25
N ARG A 166 14.66 -5.24 13.37
CA ARG A 166 15.39 -5.34 14.64
C ARG A 166 16.43 -6.47 14.53
N PRO A 167 17.66 -6.25 14.98
CA PRO A 167 18.71 -7.27 14.99
C PRO A 167 18.37 -8.47 15.87
#